data_AF-A0A933BE04-F1
#
_entry.id   AF-A0A933BE04-F1
#
_cell.length_a   1.000
_cell.length_b   1.000
_cell.length_c   1.000
_cell.angle_alpha   90.00
_cell.angle_beta   90.00
_cell.angle_gamma   90.00
#
_symmetry.space_group_name_H-M   'P 1'
#
loop_
_entity.id
_entity.type
_entity.pdbx_description
1 polymer ?
#
loop_
_entity_poly.entity_id
_entity_poly.type
_entity_poly.pdbx_seq_one_letter_code
_entity_poly.pdbx_strand_id
1 'polypeptide(L)' 'MADPAHLHQVLQNLLDNAIKYNRKGGSVRIHGRRLPDGFALVSISDTGIGIYEEDLPLLFQQFH' A
#
# COMPACT_ATOMS: atom_id res chain seq x y z
N MET A 1 -8.03 -19.04 -4.47
CA MET A 1 -8.22 -18.33 -3.17
C MET A 1 -6.90 -17.66 -2.85
N ALA A 2 -6.89 -16.44 -2.31
CA ALA A 2 -5.64 -15.77 -1.94
C ALA A 2 -4.96 -16.55 -0.80
N ASP A 3 -3.65 -16.76 -0.91
CA ASP A 3 -2.86 -17.33 0.17
C ASP A 3 -2.80 -16.31 1.33
N PRO A 4 -3.28 -16.65 2.54
CA PRO A 4 -3.22 -15.77 3.69
C PRO A 4 -1.83 -15.21 3.98
N ALA A 5 -0.77 -16.01 3.76
CA ALA A 5 0.60 -15.57 3.99
C ALA A 5 1.03 -14.50 2.97
N HIS A 6 0.70 -14.69 1.70
CA HIS A 6 0.97 -13.68 0.67
C HIS A 6 0.14 -12.41 0.88
N LEU A 7 -1.12 -12.53 1.30
CA LEU A 7 -1.95 -11.37 1.63
C LEU A 7 -1.34 -10.58 2.79
N HIS A 8 -0.89 -11.27 3.84
CA HIS A 8 -0.22 -10.64 4.97
C HIS A 8 1.04 -9.88 4.52
N GLN A 9 1.88 -10.52 3.70
CA GLN A 9 3.10 -9.90 3.18
C GLN A 9 2.81 -8.64 2.36
N VAL A 10 1.81 -8.67 1.48
CA VAL A 10 1.42 -7.52 0.67
C VAL A 10 0.95 -6.37 1.56
N LEU A 11 0.11 -6.65 2.55
CA LEU A 11 -0.38 -5.63 3.48
C LEU A 11 0.75 -5.05 4.32
N GLN A 12 1.69 -5.88 4.80
CA GLN A 12 2.87 -5.42 5.52
C GLN A 12 3.72 -4.48 4.66
N ASN A 13 4.06 -4.87 3.43
CA ASN A 13 4.88 -4.06 2.53
C ASN A 13 4.26 -2.67 2.27
N LEU A 14 2.94 -2.62 2.04
CA LEU A 14 2.23 -1.37 1.79
C LEU A 14 2.15 -0.49 3.05
N LEU A 15 1.88 -1.07 4.21
CA LEU A 15 1.79 -0.33 5.48
C LEU A 15 3.17 0.17 5.93
N ASP A 16 4.21 -0.64 5.78
CA ASP A 16 5.58 -0.26 6.11
C ASP A 16 6.01 0.94 5.25
N ASN A 17 5.73 0.91 3.94
CA ASN A 17 5.99 2.05 3.05
C ASN A 17 5.20 3.29 3.48
N ALA A 18 3.90 3.13 3.74
CA ALA A 18 3.01 4.22 4.15
C ALA A 18 3.42 4.88 5.49
N ILE A 19 4.11 4.15 6.37
CA ILE A 19 4.65 4.66 7.63
C ILE A 19 6.05 5.25 7.42
N LYS A 20 6.95 4.50 6.78
CA LYS A 20 8.37 4.88 6.57
C LYS A 20 8.51 6.17 5.77
N TYR A 21 7.70 6.36 4.74
CA TYR A 21 7.75 7.52 3.84
C TYR A 21 6.71 8.60 4.20
N ASN A 22 6.06 8.48 5.37
CA ASN A 22 5.14 9.49 5.85
C ASN A 22 5.85 10.73 6.41
N ARG A 23 5.07 11.76 6.74
CA ARG A 23 5.52 12.96 7.43
C ARG A 23 5.11 12.97 8.89
N LYS A 24 5.83 13.74 9.72
CA LYS A 24 5.47 13.96 11.12
C LYS A 24 4.06 14.55 11.22
N GLY A 25 3.21 13.95 12.06
CA GLY A 25 1.80 14.33 12.19
C GLY A 25 0.92 13.94 10.99
N GLY A 26 1.45 13.17 10.04
CA GLY A 26 0.68 12.57 8.96
C GLY A 26 -0.23 11.44 9.44
N SER A 27 -0.97 10.86 8.50
CA SER A 27 -1.86 9.74 8.77
C SER A 27 -1.73 8.66 7.70
N VAL A 28 -2.12 7.45 8.08
CA VAL A 28 -2.35 6.31 7.18
C VAL A 28 -3.78 5.87 7.39
N ARG A 29 -4.54 5.69 6.30
CA ARG A 29 -5.93 5.28 6.29
C ARG A 29 -6.06 3.97 5.52
N ILE A 30 -6.68 2.99 6.16
CA ILE A 30 -7.04 1.72 5.55
C ILE A 30 -8.55 1.72 5.34
N HIS A 31 -8.99 1.36 4.13
CA HIS A 31 -10.41 1.24 3.82
C HIS A 31 -10.66 -0.07 3.08
N GLY A 32 -11.71 -0.78 3.48
CA GLY A 32 -12.15 -2.02 2.85
C GLY A 32 -13.59 -1.89 2.39
N ARG A 33 -13.88 -2.29 1.16
CA ARG A 33 -15.25 -2.41 0.67
C ARG A 33 -15.43 -3.66 -0.18
N ARG A 34 -16.62 -4.25 -0.11
CA ARG A 34 -17.01 -5.33 -1.01
C ARG A 34 -17.34 -4.75 -2.39
N LEU A 35 -16.91 -5.44 -3.44
CA LEU A 35 -17.22 -5.13 -4.83
C LEU A 35 -18.41 -5.98 -5.32
N PRO A 36 -19.15 -5.53 -6.35
CA PRO A 36 -20.33 -6.25 -6.86
C PRO A 36 -20.03 -7.64 -7.43
N ASP A 37 -18.81 -7.86 -7.90
CA ASP A 37 -18.30 -9.11 -8.48
C ASP A 37 -17.86 -10.14 -7.41
N GLY A 38 -18.11 -9.85 -6.13
CA GLY A 38 -17.81 -10.74 -5.01
C GLY A 38 -16.39 -10.59 -4.45
N PHE A 39 -15.56 -9.71 -5.04
CA PHE A 39 -14.24 -9.39 -4.51
C PHE A 39 -14.32 -8.35 -3.36
N ALA A 40 -13.20 -8.16 -2.67
CA ALA A 40 -13.01 -7.07 -1.72
C ALA A 40 -11.91 -6.15 -2.24
N LEU A 41 -12.18 -4.84 -2.25
CA LEU A 41 -11.18 -3.82 -2.48
C LEU A 41 -10.66 -3.34 -1.12
N VAL A 42 -9.35 -3.45 -0.93
CA VAL A 42 -8.63 -2.87 0.19
C VAL A 42 -7.76 -1.74 -0.35
N SER A 43 -7.91 -0.53 0.17
CA SER A 43 -7.09 0.63 -0.17
C SER A 43 -6.34 1.14 1.05
N ILE A 44 -5.05 1.41 0.88
CA ILE A 44 -4.19 2.05 1.87
C ILE A 44 -3.82 3.42 1.29
N SER A 45 -4.04 4.48 2.07
CA SER A 45 -3.71 5.85 1.67
C SER A 45 -2.99 6.56 2.80
N ASP A 46 -1.87 7.21 2.49
CA ASP A 46 -1.11 8.02 3.43
C ASP A 46 -1.06 9.49 3.02
N THR A 47 -0.54 10.33 3.91
CA THR A 47 -0.35 11.77 3.67
C THR A 47 1.14 12.14 3.58
N GLY A 48 1.98 11.19 3.20
CA GLY A 48 3.41 11.34 3.09
C GLY A 48 3.83 12.23 1.94
N ILE A 49 5.11 12.16 1.62
CA ILE A 49 5.74 12.99 0.58
C ILE A 49 5.32 12.59 -0.84
N GLY A 50 4.66 11.43 -0.99
CA GLY A 50 4.35 10.85 -2.29
C GLY A 50 5.55 10.13 -2.92
N ILE A 51 5.43 9.80 -4.19
CA ILE A 51 6.48 9.21 -5.01
C ILE A 51 6.78 10.23 -6.11
N TYR A 52 8.06 10.53 -6.35
CA TYR A 52 8.46 11.41 -7.43
C TYR A 52 8.12 10.78 -8.79
N GLU A 53 7.78 11.59 -9.79
CA GLU A 53 7.33 11.08 -11.10
C GLU A 53 8.41 10.24 -11.78
N GLU A 54 9.68 10.64 -11.62
CA GLU A 54 10.85 9.92 -12.12
C GLU A 54 11.05 8.53 -11.48
N ASP A 55 10.52 8.32 -10.26
CA ASP A 55 10.66 7.07 -9.51
C ASP A 55 9.49 6.11 -9.76
N LEU A 56 8.36 6.59 -10.30
CA LEU A 56 7.19 5.75 -10.61
C LEU A 56 7.51 4.54 -11.50
N PRO A 57 8.36 4.63 -12.54
CA PRO A 57 8.74 3.46 -13.35
C PRO A 57 9.52 2.40 -12.57
N LEU A 58 10.14 2.77 -11.45
CA LEU A 58 10.98 1.90 -10.62
C LEU A 58 10.22 1.25 -9.46
N LEU A 59 8.97 1.66 -9.21
CA LEU A 59 8.18 1.25 -8.04
C LEU A 59 8.05 -0.28 -7.86
N PHE A 60 8.02 -1.01 -8.98
CA PHE A 60 7.87 -2.47 -9.00
C PHE A 60 9.20 -3.21 -9.23
N GLN A 61 10.32 -2.50 -9.28
CA GLN A 61 11.63 -3.13 -9.33
C GLN A 61 12.06 -3.55 -7.93
N GLN A 62 12.74 -4.68 -7.84
CA GLN A 62 13.27 -5.18 -6.58
C GLN A 62 14.44 -4.28 -6.13
N PHE A 63 14.41 -3.80 -4.89
CA PHE A 63 15.56 -3.09 -4.33
C PHE A 63 16.73 -4.09 -4.21
N HIS A 64 17.86 -3.78 -4.85
CA HIS A 64 19.11 -4.57 -4.82
C HIS A 64 19.89 -4.37 -3.52
#